data_AF-A0ABD0NBG1-F1
#
_entry.id   AF-A0ABD0NBG1-F1
#
_cell.length_a   1.000
_cell.length_b   1.000
_cell.length_c   1.000
_cell.angle_alpha   90.00
_cell.angle_beta   90.00
_cell.angle_gamma   90.00
#
_symmetry.space_group_name_H-M   'P 1'
#
loop_
_entity.id
_entity.type
_entity.pdbx_description
1 polymer ?
#
loop_
_entity_poly.entity_id
_entity_poly.type
_entity_poly.pdbx_seq_one_letter_code
_entity_poly.pdbx_strand_id
1 'polypeptide(L)' 'SATLPITFKCLLENNHIDRRIIRFVLPVGATINMDGTALYEAVAAIFIAQVNNYELDFGQIITI' A
#
# COMPACT_ATOMS: atom_id res chain seq x y z
N SER A 1 -9.17 -9.19 5.66
CA SER A 1 -8.76 -7.89 6.24
C SER A 1 -9.69 -7.53 7.38
N ALA A 2 -9.20 -7.52 8.63
CA ALA A 2 -10.02 -7.28 9.82
C ALA A 2 -10.64 -5.87 9.87
N THR A 3 -10.00 -4.89 9.23
CA THR A 3 -10.42 -3.48 9.21
C THR A 3 -11.48 -3.16 8.15
N LEU A 4 -11.65 -4.03 7.14
CA LEU A 4 -12.51 -3.77 5.98
C LEU A 4 -13.97 -3.43 6.34
N PRO A 5 -14.63 -4.12 7.29
CA PRO A 5 -16.00 -3.76 7.69
C PRO A 5 -16.10 -2.37 8.32
N ILE A 6 -15.08 -1.95 9.08
CA ILE A 6 -15.04 -0.63 9.72
C ILE A 6 -14.86 0.46 8.67
N THR A 7 -13.95 0.27 7.72
CA THR A 7 -13.76 1.20 6.59
C THR A 7 -15.04 1.34 5.77
N PHE A 8 -15.75 0.23 5.54
CA PHE A 8 -17.03 0.23 4.82
C PHE A 8 -18.07 1.10 5.54
N LYS A 9 -18.17 0.99 6.86
CA LYS A 9 -19.06 1.80 7.70
C LYS A 9 -18.71 3.29 7.60
N CYS A 10 -17.44 3.66 7.77
CA CYS A 10 -16.99 5.05 7.69
C CYS A 10 -17.29 5.69 6.32
N LEU A 11 -17.05 4.97 5.22
CA LEU A 11 -17.30 5.50 3.87
C LEU A 11 -18.78 5.71 3.59
N LEU A 12 -19.67 4.88 4.14
CA LEU A 12 -21.12 5.02 3.99
C LEU A 12 -21.72 6.07 4.93
N GLU A 13 -21.34 6.03 6.21
CA GLU A 13 -22.01 6.81 7.26
C GLU A 13 -21.39 8.19 7.45
N ASN A 14 -20.06 8.33 7.29
CA ASN A 14 -19.37 9.61 7.52
C ASN A 14 -19.15 10.36 6.20
N ASN A 15 -18.82 9.63 5.12
CA ASN A 15 -18.48 10.24 3.82
C ASN A 15 -19.60 10.11 2.79
N HIS A 16 -20.70 9.42 3.11
CA HIS A 16 -21.89 9.26 2.27
C HIS A 16 -21.61 8.80 0.83
N ILE A 17 -20.59 7.97 0.63
CA ILE A 17 -20.23 7.46 -0.70
C ILE A 17 -21.24 6.41 -1.15
N ASP A 18 -21.54 6.35 -2.45
CA ASP A 18 -22.47 5.38 -3.03
C ASP A 18 -22.05 3.92 -2.73
N ARG A 19 -22.98 3.15 -2.13
CA ARG A 19 -22.76 1.74 -1.76
C ARG A 19 -22.32 0.87 -2.94
N ARG A 20 -22.74 1.18 -4.17
CA ARG A 20 -22.37 0.45 -5.38
C ARG A 20 -20.89 0.59 -5.69
N ILE A 21 -20.32 1.79 -5.48
CA ILE A 21 -18.89 2.06 -5.67
C ILE A 21 -18.08 1.34 -4.60
N ILE A 22 -18.46 1.52 -3.32
CA ILE A 22 -17.74 0.95 -2.18
C ILE A 22 -17.67 -0.58 -2.27
N ARG A 23 -18.78 -1.26 -2.63
CA ARG A 23 -18.84 -2.73 -2.75
C ARG A 23 -17.85 -3.30 -3.77
N PHE A 24 -17.43 -2.52 -4.75
CA PHE A 24 -16.47 -2.94 -5.76
C PHE A 24 -15.05 -2.51 -5.38
N VAL A 25 -14.85 -1.23 -5.06
CA VAL A 25 -13.50 -0.66 -4.88
C VAL A 25 -12.83 -1.14 -3.60
N LEU A 26 -13.55 -1.19 -2.47
CA LEU A 26 -12.94 -1.54 -1.18
C LEU A 26 -12.36 -2.97 -1.14
N PRO A 27 -13.07 -4.02 -1.60
CA PRO A 27 -12.50 -5.37 -1.61
C PRO A 27 -11.29 -5.50 -2.53
N VAL A 28 -11.35 -4.89 -3.73
CA VAL A 28 -10.24 -4.91 -4.70
C VAL A 28 -9.04 -4.16 -4.13
N GLY A 29 -9.27 -2.96 -3.60
CA GLY A 29 -8.23 -2.15 -2.98
C GLY A 29 -7.58 -2.84 -1.78
N ALA A 30 -8.36 -3.53 -0.93
CA ALA A 30 -7.82 -4.22 0.24
C ALA A 30 -6.88 -5.40 -0.09
N THR A 31 -6.85 -5.87 -1.35
CA THR A 31 -5.95 -6.93 -1.81
C THR A 31 -4.82 -6.38 -2.69
N ILE A 32 -5.11 -5.42 -3.55
CA ILE A 32 -4.13 -4.94 -4.56
C ILE A 32 -3.39 -3.70 -4.06
N ASN A 33 -4.02 -2.82 -3.28
CA ASN A 33 -3.34 -1.69 -2.70
C ASN A 33 -2.51 -2.15 -1.49
N MET A 34 -1.25 -2.46 -1.77
CA MET A 34 -0.23 -2.77 -0.79
C MET A 34 0.86 -1.68 -0.77
N ASP A 35 0.48 -0.39 -0.84
CA ASP A 35 1.43 0.74 -0.83
C ASP A 35 2.38 0.68 0.38
N GLY A 36 1.87 0.25 1.55
CA GLY A 36 2.69 0.08 2.75
C GLY A 36 3.74 -1.04 2.63
N THR A 37 3.40 -2.13 1.93
CA THR A 37 4.35 -3.21 1.64
C THR A 37 5.41 -2.74 0.65
N ALA A 38 5.01 -2.08 -0.43
CA ALA A 38 5.94 -1.56 -1.44
C ALA A 38 6.93 -0.55 -0.82
N LEU A 39 6.44 0.38 0.01
CA LEU A 39 7.30 1.30 0.75
C LEU A 39 8.27 0.56 1.68
N TYR A 40 7.76 -0.43 2.41
CA TYR A 40 8.59 -1.23 3.33
C TYR A 40 9.69 -1.99 2.59
N GLU A 41 9.36 -2.67 1.49
CA GLU A 41 10.31 -3.43 0.68
C GLU A 41 11.40 -2.54 0.08
N ALA A 42 11.01 -1.41 -0.53
CA ALA A 42 11.95 -0.46 -1.11
C ALA A 42 12.92 0.10 -0.06
N VAL A 43 12.40 0.54 1.09
CA VAL A 43 13.23 1.08 2.18
C VAL A 43 14.14 -0.01 2.77
N ALA A 44 13.63 -1.23 2.95
CA ALA A 44 14.43 -2.34 3.47
C ALA A 44 15.57 -2.72 2.52
N ALA A 45 15.32 -2.78 1.21
CA ALA A 45 16.34 -3.07 0.21
C ALA A 45 17.46 -2.02 0.20
N ILE A 46 17.09 -0.73 0.21
CA ILE A 46 18.06 0.38 0.27
C ILE A 46 18.85 0.33 1.58
N PHE A 47 18.19 0.08 2.72
CA PHE A 47 18.84 -0.03 4.02
C PHE A 47 19.88 -1.16 4.06
N ILE A 48 19.52 -2.34 3.54
CA ILE A 48 20.44 -3.49 3.46
C ILE A 48 21.66 -3.15 2.61
N ALA A 49 21.47 -2.49 1.46
CA ALA A 49 22.58 -2.05 0.62
C ALA A 49 23.53 -1.11 1.37
N GLN A 50 22.99 -0.10 2.07
CA GLN A 50 23.77 0.87 2.85
C GLN A 50 24.57 0.22 3.98
N VAL A 51 23.98 -0.72 4.74
CA VAL A 51 24.66 -1.42 5.84
C VAL A 51 25.83 -2.27 5.34
N ASN A 52 25.73 -2.81 4.12
CA ASN A 52 26.80 -3.59 3.50
C ASN A 52 27.80 -2.73 2.72
N ASN A 53 27.72 -1.39 2.81
CA ASN A 53 28.52 -0.45 2.01
C ASN A 53 28.41 -0.69 0.49
N TYR A 54 27.25 -1.18 0.05
CA TYR A 54 26.93 -1.34 -1.38
C TYR A 54 26.29 -0.04 -1.88
N GLU A 55 26.97 0.64 -2.79
CA GLU A 55 26.45 1.87 -3.40
C GLU A 55 25.44 1.51 -4.51
N LEU A 56 24.22 2.00 -4.37
CA LEU A 56 23.17 1.84 -5.37
C LEU A 56 23.25 2.96 -6.40
N ASP A 57 23.39 2.62 -7.67
CA ASP A 57 23.27 3.59 -8.75
C ASP A 57 21.79 3.96 -9.03
N PHE A 58 21.59 4.99 -9.85
CA PHE A 58 20.26 5.48 -10.19
C PHE A 58 19.38 4.45 -10.91
N GLY A 59 19.97 3.58 -11.74
CA GLY A 59 19.23 2.53 -12.44
C GLY A 59 18.76 1.44 -11.49
N GLN A 60 19.57 1.09 -10.50
CA GLN A 60 19.21 0.14 -9.44
C GLN A 60 18.09 0.68 -8.57
N ILE A 61 18.11 1.97 -8.21
CA ILE A 61 17.03 2.61 -7.43
C ILE A 61 15.69 2.60 -8.19
N ILE A 62 15.70 2.78 -9.52
CA ILE A 62 14.46 2.70 -10.34
C ILE A 62 13.93 1.27 -10.45
N THR A 63 14.84 0.29 -10.42
CA THR A 63 14.48 -1.13 -10.60
C THR A 63 13.87 -1.73 -9.33
N ILE A 64 14.29 -1.22 -8.16
CA ILE A 64 13.69 -1.51 -6.85
C ILE A 64 12.30 -0.88 -6.77
#